data_AF-A0A7C4PBA0-F1
#
_entry.id   AF-A0A7C4PBA0-F1
#
_cell.length_a   1.000
_cell.length_b   1.000
_cell.length_c   1.000
_cell.angle_alpha   90.00
_cell.angle_beta   90.00
_cell.angle_gamma   90.00
#
_symmetry.space_group_name_H-M   'P 1'
#
loop_
_entity.id
_entity.type
_entity.pdbx_description
1 polymer ?
#
loop_
_entity_poly.entity_id
_entity_poly.type
_entity_poly.pdbx_seq_one_letter_code
_entity_poly.pdbx_strand_id
1 'polypeptide(L)'
;MSDLSFLLLIALVSIGIGFALGSLVTGARGERGEIEKDKTSAAANLIQVAGIMTDRSGKTVYLQVEGKAIRSVLELNRQQRSRLQPFIETIASWFGVSGGRKPSMSPAGKAAETPEQVGALQLEATESASVEALRPSMNPVNVLARAIRSDVSLPPPAKSIVVQIDEILQEKLKGTPLENRGIRLMELPSKGMVVMVGLNQYEGVDQVPDDDVKGVIRAAVSEWENSISQ
;
A
#
# COMPACT_ATOMS: atom_id res chain seq x y z
N MET A 1 -62.31 -6.67 -31.83
CA MET A 1 -61.35 -5.65 -31.34
C MET A 1 -60.97 -5.83 -29.87
N SER A 2 -61.42 -6.88 -29.18
CA SER A 2 -61.18 -7.11 -27.74
C SER A 2 -59.85 -7.79 -27.43
N ASP A 3 -59.40 -8.76 -28.23
CA ASP A 3 -58.20 -9.56 -27.89
C ASP A 3 -56.89 -8.80 -28.01
N LEU A 4 -56.75 -7.95 -29.04
CA LEU A 4 -55.55 -7.12 -29.23
C LEU A 4 -55.42 -6.06 -28.12
N SER A 5 -56.55 -5.47 -27.72
CA SER A 5 -56.59 -4.50 -26.62
C SER A 5 -56.26 -5.15 -25.28
N PHE A 6 -56.68 -6.40 -25.06
CA PHE A 6 -56.37 -7.15 -23.84
C PHE A 6 -54.88 -7.52 -23.77
N LEU A 7 -54.29 -7.95 -24.90
CA LEU A 7 -52.85 -8.23 -24.99
C LEU A 7 -51.99 -6.96 -24.80
N LEU A 8 -52.43 -5.82 -25.34
CA LEU A 8 -51.75 -4.54 -25.11
C LEU A 8 -51.83 -4.10 -23.65
N LEU A 9 -52.96 -4.33 -22.97
CA LEU A 9 -53.13 -3.99 -21.56
C LEU A 9 -52.24 -4.87 -20.67
N ILE A 10 -52.19 -6.18 -20.94
CA ILE A 10 -51.28 -7.10 -20.24
C ILE A 10 -49.82 -6.72 -20.46
N ALA A 11 -49.43 -6.37 -21.69
CA ALA A 11 -48.06 -5.95 -22.00
C ALA A 11 -47.66 -4.67 -21.23
N LEU A 12 -48.56 -3.68 -21.16
CA LEU A 12 -48.35 -2.44 -20.39
C LEU A 12 -48.21 -2.70 -18.90
N VAL A 13 -49.07 -3.55 -18.33
CA VAL A 13 -49.00 -3.94 -16.91
C VAL A 13 -47.72 -4.72 -16.61
N SER A 14 -47.30 -5.62 -17.51
CA SER A 14 -46.07 -6.41 -17.37
C SER A 14 -44.82 -5.52 -17.39
N ILE A 15 -44.78 -4.52 -18.26
CA ILE A 15 -43.67 -3.55 -18.33
C ILE A 15 -43.65 -2.69 -17.06
N GLY A 16 -44.81 -2.26 -16.55
CA GLY A 16 -44.90 -1.50 -15.31
C GLY A 16 -44.42 -2.30 -14.08
N ILE A 17 -44.83 -3.55 -13.95
CA ILE A 17 -44.40 -4.44 -12.86
C ILE A 17 -42.90 -4.77 -12.99
N GLY A 18 -42.42 -5.04 -14.22
CA GLY A 18 -41.00 -5.28 -14.49
C GLY A 18 -40.13 -4.07 -14.15
N PHE A 19 -40.60 -2.85 -14.44
CA PHE A 19 -39.90 -1.61 -14.10
C PHE A 19 -39.91 -1.36 -12.58
N ALA A 20 -41.03 -1.61 -11.89
CA ALA A 20 -41.13 -1.48 -10.44
C ALA A 20 -40.20 -2.47 -9.70
N LEU A 21 -40.16 -3.72 -10.13
CA LEU A 21 -39.28 -4.74 -9.56
C LEU A 21 -37.80 -4.49 -9.92
N GLY A 22 -37.53 -4.08 -11.16
CA GLY A 22 -36.18 -3.70 -11.60
C GLY A 22 -35.64 -2.48 -10.87
N SER A 23 -36.48 -1.46 -10.61
CA SER A 23 -36.13 -0.30 -9.80
C SER A 23 -35.91 -0.67 -8.33
N LEU A 24 -36.66 -1.64 -7.79
CA LEU A 24 -36.49 -2.08 -6.40
C LEU A 24 -35.20 -2.87 -6.18
N VAL A 25 -34.80 -3.73 -7.14
CA VAL A 25 -33.53 -4.47 -7.09
C VAL A 25 -32.32 -3.57 -7.36
N THR A 26 -32.48 -2.54 -8.20
CA THR A 26 -31.40 -1.58 -8.49
C THR A 26 -31.28 -0.51 -7.40
N GLY A 27 -32.39 -0.15 -6.74
CA GLY A 27 -32.42 0.74 -5.58
C GLY A 27 -31.98 0.08 -4.27
N ALA A 28 -32.03 -1.25 -4.15
CA ALA A 28 -31.54 -1.97 -2.97
C ALA A 28 -29.99 -2.09 -2.91
N ARG A 29 -29.26 -1.58 -3.91
CA ARG A 29 -27.78 -1.54 -3.92
C ARG A 29 -27.21 -0.12 -3.90
N GLY A 30 -28.06 0.90 -3.82
CA GLY A 30 -27.68 2.30 -3.72
C GLY A 30 -28.37 2.98 -2.53
N GLU A 31 -27.59 3.31 -1.51
CA GLU A 31 -27.94 4.18 -0.37
C GLU A 31 -28.85 3.60 0.72
N ARG A 32 -28.21 2.93 1.69
CA ARG A 32 -28.54 3.17 3.11
C ARG A 32 -27.25 3.16 3.93
N GLY A 33 -26.68 4.35 4.07
CA GLY A 33 -25.72 4.63 5.12
C GLY A 33 -26.43 4.69 6.46
N GLU A 34 -25.90 3.97 7.43
CA GLU A 34 -25.96 4.39 8.82
C GLU A 34 -24.53 4.26 9.33
N ILE A 35 -23.87 5.42 9.38
CA ILE A 35 -22.58 5.57 10.03
C ILE A 35 -22.85 5.32 11.50
N GLU A 36 -22.55 4.11 11.96
CA GLU A 36 -22.47 3.76 13.36
C GLU A 36 -21.37 4.64 13.97
N LYS A 37 -21.80 5.75 14.57
CA LYS A 37 -21.02 6.56 15.48
C LYS A 37 -20.74 5.71 16.72
N ASP A 38 -19.68 4.90 16.68
CA ASP A 38 -18.98 4.52 17.92
C ASP A 38 -17.53 4.06 17.68
N LYS A 39 -16.72 4.95 17.09
CA LYS A 39 -15.26 4.96 17.25
C LYS A 39 -14.74 6.39 17.42
N THR A 40 -15.30 7.13 18.37
CA THR A 40 -14.60 8.26 19.00
C THR A 40 -13.82 7.66 20.17
N SER A 41 -12.49 7.62 20.17
CA SER A 41 -11.77 8.61 20.98
C SER A 41 -10.23 8.61 20.77
N ALA A 42 -9.72 8.14 19.62
CA ALA A 42 -8.30 8.33 19.27
C ALA A 42 -8.11 9.26 18.06
N ALA A 43 -9.06 9.24 17.11
CA ALA A 43 -9.00 10.05 15.89
C ALA A 43 -9.59 11.46 16.04
N ALA A 44 -10.27 11.76 17.15
CA ALA A 44 -10.94 13.05 17.35
C ALA A 44 -9.98 14.25 17.36
N ASN A 45 -8.71 14.02 17.69
CA ASN A 45 -7.65 15.05 17.70
C ASN A 45 -6.65 14.90 16.54
N LEU A 46 -6.91 14.02 15.56
CA LEU A 46 -6.02 13.82 14.42
C LEU A 46 -6.41 14.75 13.28
N ILE A 47 -5.44 15.55 12.83
CA ILE A 47 -5.58 16.40 11.65
C ILE A 47 -4.94 15.66 10.47
N GLN A 48 -5.70 15.46 9.39
CA GLN A 48 -5.17 14.87 8.16
C GLN A 48 -4.25 15.90 7.47
N VAL A 49 -2.94 15.64 7.50
CA VAL A 49 -1.93 16.52 6.87
C VAL A 49 -1.69 16.13 5.41
N ALA A 50 -1.66 14.83 5.11
CA ALA A 50 -1.65 14.29 3.76
C ALA A 50 -2.23 12.86 3.74
N GLY A 51 -2.81 12.48 2.61
CA GLY A 51 -3.25 11.11 2.33
C GLY A 51 -2.35 10.47 1.27
N ILE A 52 -2.15 9.16 1.34
CA ILE A 52 -1.50 8.40 0.26
C ILE A 52 -2.61 7.71 -0.53
N MET A 53 -2.63 7.95 -1.84
CA MET A 53 -3.58 7.35 -2.76
C MET A 53 -2.83 6.51 -3.79
N THR A 54 -3.42 5.43 -4.27
CA THR A 54 -2.86 4.63 -5.36
C THR A 54 -3.86 4.58 -6.51
N ASP A 55 -3.38 4.37 -7.73
CA ASP A 55 -4.26 4.00 -8.81
C ASP A 55 -4.82 2.59 -8.61
N ARG A 56 -5.87 2.21 -9.35
CA ARG A 56 -6.48 0.86 -9.24
C ARG A 56 -5.50 -0.28 -9.53
N SER A 57 -4.37 0.00 -10.17
CA SER A 57 -3.32 -0.99 -10.44
C SER A 57 -2.27 -1.09 -9.34
N GLY A 58 -2.28 -0.17 -8.35
CA GLY A 58 -1.29 -0.09 -7.28
C GLY A 58 0.11 0.34 -7.72
N LYS A 59 0.30 0.70 -8.99
CA LYS A 59 1.62 1.03 -9.57
C LYS A 59 2.01 2.48 -9.39
N THR A 60 1.03 3.38 -9.29
CA THR A 60 1.30 4.81 -9.15
C THR A 60 0.81 5.29 -7.81
N VAL A 61 1.73 5.84 -7.01
CA VAL A 61 1.43 6.46 -5.73
C VAL A 61 1.25 7.96 -5.94
N TYR A 62 0.19 8.50 -5.33
CA TYR A 62 -0.17 9.91 -5.31
C TYR A 62 -0.20 10.37 -3.87
N LEU A 63 0.26 11.59 -3.63
CA LEU A 63 0.06 12.24 -2.34
C LEU A 63 -1.16 13.14 -2.46
N GLN A 64 -2.16 12.97 -1.62
CA GLN A 64 -3.28 13.88 -1.50
C GLN A 64 -2.97 14.93 -0.43
N VAL A 65 -2.92 16.20 -0.83
CA VAL A 65 -2.68 17.33 0.08
C VAL A 65 -3.80 18.33 -0.13
N GLU A 66 -4.50 18.71 0.94
CA GLU A 66 -5.62 19.68 0.88
C GLU A 66 -6.68 19.31 -0.18
N GLY A 67 -6.96 18.00 -0.32
CA GLY A 67 -7.94 17.47 -1.28
C GLY A 67 -7.43 17.28 -2.72
N LYS A 68 -6.23 17.77 -3.06
CA LYS A 68 -5.62 17.62 -4.40
C LYS A 68 -4.66 16.44 -4.44
N ALA A 69 -4.83 15.54 -5.41
CA ALA A 69 -3.87 14.50 -5.71
C ALA A 69 -2.70 15.08 -6.51
N ILE A 70 -1.49 15.01 -5.94
CA ILE A 70 -0.24 15.42 -6.58
C ILE A 70 0.66 14.21 -6.79
N ARG A 71 1.40 14.22 -7.90
CA ARG A 71 2.31 13.12 -8.27
C ARG A 71 3.76 13.41 -7.90
N SER A 72 4.08 14.68 -7.64
CA SER A 72 5.45 15.14 -7.48
C SER A 72 5.56 16.23 -6.41
N VAL A 73 6.71 16.24 -5.74
CA VAL A 73 7.13 17.32 -4.82
C VAL A 73 7.24 18.67 -5.55
N LEU A 74 7.38 18.65 -6.88
CA LEU A 74 7.40 19.85 -7.73
C LEU A 74 6.02 20.52 -7.86
N GLU A 75 4.94 19.80 -7.56
CA GLU A 75 3.57 20.33 -7.59
C GLU A 75 3.16 20.95 -6.23
N LEU A 76 4.02 20.84 -5.21
CA LEU A 76 3.82 21.44 -3.89
C LEU A 76 4.29 22.89 -3.88
N ASN A 77 3.48 23.78 -3.31
CA ASN A 77 3.93 25.14 -3.03
C ASN A 77 4.91 25.18 -1.84
N ARG A 78 5.64 26.30 -1.67
CA ARG A 78 6.66 26.45 -0.61
C ARG A 78 6.09 26.23 0.79
N GLN A 79 4.84 26.66 1.03
CA GLN A 79 4.16 26.51 2.31
C GLN A 79 3.75 25.07 2.60
N GLN A 80 3.20 24.35 1.62
CA GLN A 80 2.83 22.94 1.73
C GLN A 80 4.08 22.07 1.95
N ARG A 81 5.18 22.36 1.25
CA ARG A 81 6.45 21.66 1.45
C ARG A 81 6.99 21.84 2.87
N SER A 82 6.97 23.07 3.39
CA SER A 82 7.40 23.35 4.76
C SER A 82 6.52 22.65 5.80
N ARG A 83 5.21 22.54 5.53
CA ARG A 83 4.28 21.81 6.40
C ARG A 83 4.54 20.31 6.39
N LEU A 84 4.86 19.72 5.25
CA LEU A 84 5.07 18.27 5.10
C LEU A 84 6.43 17.78 5.56
N GLN A 85 7.45 18.64 5.57
CA GLN A 85 8.82 18.30 5.92
C GLN A 85 8.98 17.55 7.27
N PRO A 86 8.42 18.01 8.40
CA PRO A 86 8.54 17.29 9.67
C PRO A 86 7.85 15.92 9.66
N PHE A 87 6.76 15.78 8.90
CA PHE A 87 6.04 14.51 8.75
C PHE A 87 6.83 13.52 7.89
N ILE A 88 7.45 13.99 6.81
CA ILE A 88 8.31 13.14 5.97
C ILE A 88 9.52 12.65 6.76
N GLU A 89 10.11 13.48 7.62
CA GLU A 89 11.21 13.06 8.51
C GLU A 89 10.76 12.00 9.52
N THR A 90 9.58 12.20 10.12
CA THR A 90 8.97 11.21 11.03
C THR A 90 8.72 9.88 10.31
N ILE A 91 8.12 9.93 9.12
CA ILE A 91 7.85 8.73 8.30
C ILE A 91 9.16 8.06 7.88
N ALA A 92 10.16 8.83 7.43
CA ALA A 92 11.47 8.30 7.06
C ALA A 92 12.17 7.61 8.24
N SER A 93 12.01 8.13 9.46
CA SER A 93 12.51 7.49 10.68
C SER A 93 11.86 6.14 10.94
N TRP A 94 10.55 5.99 10.65
CA TRP A 94 9.83 4.71 10.79
C TRP A 94 10.38 3.64 9.85
N PHE A 95 10.85 4.05 8.66
CA PHE A 95 11.43 3.16 7.67
C PHE A 95 12.96 2.98 7.82
N GLY A 96 13.57 3.50 8.90
CA GLY A 96 15.02 3.40 9.11
C GLY A 96 15.85 4.17 8.09
N VAL A 97 15.22 5.02 7.27
CA VAL A 97 15.87 5.93 6.31
C VAL A 97 16.23 7.23 7.02
N SER A 98 16.89 7.13 8.18
CA SER A 98 17.55 8.31 8.77
C SER A 98 18.82 8.55 7.97
N GLY A 99 18.79 9.57 7.11
CA GLY A 99 19.99 10.08 6.46
C GLY A 99 21.04 10.36 7.53
N GLY A 100 22.17 9.67 7.44
CA GLY A 100 23.34 9.91 8.28
C GLY A 100 23.86 11.33 8.07
N ARG A 101 23.25 12.30 8.75
CA ARG A 101 23.80 13.64 8.88
C ARG A 101 24.80 13.59 10.02
N LYS A 102 26.02 13.15 9.71
CA LYS A 102 27.18 13.49 10.55
C LYS A 102 27.19 15.02 10.68
N PRO A 103 27.23 15.58 11.91
CA PRO A 103 27.40 17.01 12.09
C PRO A 103 28.77 17.39 11.52
N SER A 104 28.77 18.08 10.38
CA SER A 104 29.96 18.76 9.88
C SER A 104 30.17 19.98 10.78
N MET A 105 30.95 19.80 11.84
CA MET A 105 31.62 20.91 12.49
C MET A 105 32.59 21.49 11.47
N SER A 106 32.21 22.62 10.87
CA SER A 106 33.16 23.53 10.25
C SER A 106 33.58 24.54 11.31
N PRO A 107 34.87 24.64 11.67
CA PRO A 107 35.39 25.85 12.27
C PRO A 107 35.77 26.79 11.14
N ALA A 108 35.00 27.88 11.00
CA ALA A 108 35.41 29.03 10.24
C ALA A 108 36.43 29.85 11.05
N GLY A 109 37.53 30.28 10.40
CA GLY A 109 38.07 31.63 10.59
C GLY A 109 39.56 31.77 10.91
N LYS A 110 40.34 32.21 9.90
CA LYS A 110 41.27 33.38 9.87
C LYS A 110 42.11 33.30 8.58
N ALA A 111 41.89 34.12 7.54
CA ALA A 111 42.17 35.56 7.33
C ALA A 111 43.61 35.87 6.86
N ALA A 112 43.71 36.89 5.97
CA ALA A 112 44.88 37.57 5.36
C ALA A 112 45.31 37.04 3.97
N GLU A 113 45.03 37.69 2.82
CA GLU A 113 45.52 38.98 2.24
C GLU A 113 46.62 38.79 1.14
N THR A 114 46.21 38.94 -0.14
CA THR A 114 46.78 39.60 -1.37
C THR A 114 48.16 40.32 -1.31
N PRO A 115 48.91 40.67 -2.42
CA PRO A 115 49.04 40.25 -3.85
C PRO A 115 50.51 40.02 -4.37
N GLU A 116 50.65 39.81 -5.70
CA GLU A 116 51.83 40.01 -6.60
C GLU A 116 52.95 38.95 -6.64
N GLN A 117 53.13 38.26 -7.78
CA GLN A 117 54.19 38.58 -8.75
C GLN A 117 54.14 37.69 -10.01
N VAL A 118 54.53 38.33 -11.10
CA VAL A 118 54.63 37.92 -12.50
C VAL A 118 55.79 36.96 -12.77
N GLY A 119 55.52 35.95 -13.61
CA GLY A 119 56.37 35.55 -14.74
C GLY A 119 57.76 34.95 -14.46
N ALA A 120 57.86 33.63 -14.59
CA ALA A 120 58.99 32.99 -15.25
C ALA A 120 58.53 31.67 -15.88
N LEU A 121 58.67 31.60 -17.21
CA LEU A 121 58.55 30.37 -17.99
C LEU A 121 59.66 29.40 -17.54
N GLN A 122 59.28 28.26 -16.97
CA GLN A 122 60.16 27.10 -16.84
C GLN A 122 59.49 25.96 -17.62
N LEU A 123 59.92 25.79 -18.89
CA LEU A 123 59.77 24.53 -19.61
C LEU A 123 60.77 23.55 -18.98
N GLU A 124 60.27 22.66 -18.13
CA GLU A 124 60.98 21.42 -17.82
C GLU A 124 60.04 20.26 -18.10
N ALA A 125 60.40 19.52 -19.15
CA ALA A 125 59.81 18.25 -19.49
C ALA A 125 60.14 17.24 -18.40
N THR A 126 59.16 16.93 -17.57
CA THR A 126 59.21 15.81 -16.65
C THR A 126 58.03 14.88 -16.99
N GLU A 127 58.40 13.80 -17.67
CA GLU A 127 57.91 12.46 -17.33
C GLU A 127 56.44 12.14 -17.70
N SER A 128 56.32 11.52 -18.87
CA SER A 128 55.22 10.63 -19.25
C SER A 128 54.98 9.58 -18.16
N ALA A 129 54.06 9.86 -17.24
CA ALA A 129 53.35 8.85 -16.46
C ALA A 129 52.09 9.47 -15.79
N SER A 130 51.21 10.09 -16.58
CA SER A 130 49.86 10.37 -16.09
C SER A 130 48.96 9.16 -16.33
N VAL A 131 48.87 8.35 -15.28
CA VAL A 131 47.82 7.39 -14.99
C VAL A 131 46.51 7.83 -15.65
N GLU A 132 45.98 6.95 -16.50
CA GLU A 132 44.65 7.06 -17.06
C GLU A 132 43.67 7.23 -15.90
N ALA A 133 43.32 8.49 -15.64
CA ALA A 133 42.25 8.84 -14.74
C ALA A 133 40.99 8.25 -15.35
N LEU A 134 40.67 7.02 -14.94
CA LEU A 134 39.34 6.46 -14.93
C LEU A 134 38.47 7.42 -14.13
N ARG A 135 38.04 8.50 -14.80
CA ARG A 135 37.00 9.38 -14.32
C ARG A 135 35.84 8.43 -14.01
N PRO A 136 35.35 8.37 -12.76
CA PRO A 136 34.09 7.72 -12.50
C PRO A 136 33.06 8.52 -13.30
N SER A 137 32.75 8.03 -14.50
CA SER A 137 31.62 8.52 -15.26
C SER A 137 30.42 8.26 -14.38
N MET A 138 29.93 9.33 -13.75
CA MET A 138 28.67 9.38 -13.04
C MET A 138 27.56 9.24 -14.08
N ASN A 139 27.47 8.06 -14.68
CA ASN A 139 26.37 7.71 -15.54
C ASN A 139 25.22 7.28 -14.62
N PRO A 140 24.14 8.08 -14.50
CA PRO A 140 23.01 7.78 -13.61
C PRO A 140 22.36 6.43 -13.95
N VAL A 141 22.55 5.96 -15.19
CA VAL A 141 22.09 4.64 -15.65
C VAL A 141 22.85 3.50 -14.96
N ASN A 142 24.14 3.67 -14.64
CA ASN A 142 24.91 2.66 -13.91
C ASN A 142 24.56 2.62 -12.42
N VAL A 143 24.14 3.74 -11.83
CA VAL A 143 23.58 3.77 -10.46
C VAL A 143 22.23 3.05 -10.43
N LEU A 144 21.39 3.26 -11.43
CA LEU A 144 20.10 2.57 -11.55
C LEU A 144 20.28 1.07 -11.83
N ALA A 145 21.22 0.69 -12.69
CA ALA A 145 21.54 -0.71 -12.95
C ALA A 145 22.08 -1.43 -11.69
N ARG A 146 22.78 -0.72 -10.80
CA ARG A 146 23.24 -1.27 -9.53
C ARG A 146 22.11 -1.45 -8.50
N ALA A 147 21.11 -0.57 -8.51
CA ALA A 147 19.91 -0.70 -7.69
C ALA A 147 18.97 -1.82 -8.16
N ILE A 148 19.00 -2.17 -9.46
CA ILE A 148 18.23 -3.31 -10.00
C ILE A 148 18.97 -4.64 -9.77
N ARG A 149 20.31 -4.62 -9.68
CA ARG A 149 21.14 -5.81 -9.43
C ARG A 149 21.34 -6.15 -7.95
N SER A 150 20.92 -5.28 -7.04
CA SER A 150 20.83 -5.66 -5.63
C SER A 150 19.63 -6.59 -5.48
N ASP A 151 19.87 -7.85 -5.80
CA ASP A 151 19.19 -9.02 -5.26
C ASP A 151 19.40 -9.02 -3.74
N VAL A 152 18.77 -8.04 -3.09
CA VAL A 152 18.54 -8.09 -1.65
C VAL A 152 17.50 -9.17 -1.51
N SER A 153 17.96 -10.35 -1.11
CA SER A 153 17.11 -11.34 -0.46
C SER A 153 16.42 -10.61 0.69
N LEU A 154 15.24 -10.05 0.40
CA LEU A 154 14.37 -9.45 1.38
C LEU A 154 14.11 -10.58 2.39
N PRO A 155 14.44 -10.40 3.67
CA PRO A 155 13.96 -11.35 4.67
C PRO A 155 12.45 -11.50 4.45
N PRO A 156 11.93 -12.75 4.45
CA PRO A 156 10.54 -12.99 4.11
C PRO A 156 9.68 -12.05 4.95
N PRO A 157 8.69 -11.36 4.34
CA PRO A 157 7.82 -10.46 5.08
C PRO A 157 7.28 -11.24 6.27
N ALA A 158 7.31 -10.64 7.46
CA ALA A 158 6.74 -11.25 8.67
C ALA A 158 5.35 -11.77 8.31
N LYS A 159 5.16 -13.10 8.38
CA LYS A 159 3.93 -13.74 7.90
C LYS A 159 2.76 -13.06 8.60
N SER A 160 1.79 -12.55 7.84
CA SER A 160 0.56 -11.98 8.39
C SER A 160 -0.08 -13.00 9.33
N ILE A 161 -0.71 -12.53 10.42
CA ILE A 161 -1.44 -13.38 11.36
C ILE A 161 -2.42 -14.29 10.61
N VAL A 162 -3.08 -13.77 9.58
CA VAL A 162 -4.02 -14.56 8.75
C VAL A 162 -3.31 -15.70 8.02
N VAL A 163 -2.08 -15.48 7.54
CA VAL A 163 -1.26 -16.52 6.90
C VAL A 163 -0.82 -17.56 7.93
N GLN A 164 -0.46 -17.15 9.14
CA GLN A 164 -0.08 -18.09 10.21
C GLN A 164 -1.26 -18.98 10.62
N ILE A 165 -2.45 -18.39 10.76
CA ILE A 165 -3.69 -19.14 11.05
C ILE A 165 -4.06 -20.05 9.87
N ASP A 166 -3.90 -19.58 8.62
CA ASP A 166 -4.12 -20.42 7.43
C ASP A 166 -3.20 -21.64 7.44
N GLU A 167 -1.92 -21.50 7.79
CA GLU A 167 -0.99 -22.64 7.88
C GLU A 167 -1.48 -23.71 8.86
N ILE A 168 -1.96 -23.30 10.03
CA ILE A 168 -2.54 -24.20 11.04
C ILE A 168 -3.84 -24.82 10.51
N LEU A 169 -4.69 -24.04 9.84
CA LEU A 169 -5.91 -24.51 9.21
C LEU A 169 -5.61 -25.57 8.14
N GLN A 170 -4.64 -25.32 7.25
CA GLN A 170 -4.26 -26.27 6.21
C GLN A 170 -3.75 -27.58 6.82
N GLU A 171 -2.99 -27.52 7.92
CA GLU A 171 -2.56 -28.73 8.62
C GLU A 171 -3.75 -29.52 9.19
N LYS A 172 -4.72 -28.84 9.80
CA LYS A 172 -5.95 -29.46 10.33
C LYS A 172 -6.85 -30.05 9.24
N LEU A 173 -6.80 -29.51 8.04
CA LEU A 173 -7.61 -29.99 6.92
C LEU A 173 -7.05 -31.27 6.30
N LYS A 174 -5.75 -31.56 6.44
CA LYS A 174 -5.12 -32.77 5.88
C LYS A 174 -5.78 -34.04 6.38
N GLY A 175 -6.12 -34.95 5.47
CA GLY A 175 -6.74 -36.22 5.80
C GLY A 175 -8.21 -36.10 6.23
N THR A 176 -8.80 -34.90 6.16
CA THR A 176 -10.23 -34.69 6.41
C THR A 176 -11.04 -34.67 5.10
N PRO A 177 -12.36 -34.90 5.15
CA PRO A 177 -13.22 -34.73 3.98
C PRO A 177 -13.23 -33.30 3.41
N LEU A 178 -12.78 -32.32 4.21
CA LEU A 178 -12.76 -30.90 3.86
C LEU A 178 -11.49 -30.49 3.10
N GLU A 179 -10.47 -31.34 3.02
CA GLU A 179 -9.18 -31.04 2.33
C GLU A 179 -9.39 -30.59 0.88
N ASN A 180 -10.26 -31.31 0.16
CA ASN A 180 -10.50 -31.07 -1.27
C ASN A 180 -11.47 -29.90 -1.54
N ARG A 181 -11.94 -29.21 -0.50
CA ARG A 181 -12.91 -28.13 -0.65
C ARG A 181 -12.29 -26.76 -0.91
N GLY A 182 -10.96 -26.67 -0.93
CA GLY A 182 -10.26 -25.42 -1.21
C GLY A 182 -10.59 -24.34 -0.17
N ILE A 183 -10.53 -24.71 1.11
CA ILE A 183 -10.77 -23.79 2.22
C ILE A 183 -9.47 -23.04 2.51
N ARG A 184 -9.49 -21.71 2.47
CA ARG A 184 -8.33 -20.87 2.78
C ARG A 184 -8.71 -19.60 3.51
N LEU A 185 -7.81 -19.13 4.36
CA LEU A 185 -7.86 -17.81 4.98
C LEU A 185 -6.94 -16.86 4.21
N MET A 186 -7.48 -15.70 3.82
CA MET A 186 -6.75 -14.68 3.08
C MET A 186 -6.98 -13.31 3.69
N GLU A 187 -5.99 -12.42 3.56
CA GLU A 187 -6.14 -11.02 3.95
C GLU A 187 -6.26 -10.16 2.69
N LEU A 188 -7.34 -9.38 2.59
CA LEU A 188 -7.55 -8.41 1.52
C LEU A 188 -7.42 -6.98 2.06
N PRO A 189 -6.69 -6.08 1.36
CA PRO A 189 -6.46 -4.71 1.84
C PRO A 189 -7.72 -3.89 2.15
N SER A 190 -8.84 -4.21 1.49
CA SER A 190 -10.12 -3.50 1.64
C SER A 190 -11.13 -4.20 2.56
N LYS A 191 -10.90 -5.47 2.90
CA LYS A 191 -11.88 -6.31 3.61
C LYS A 191 -11.33 -6.99 4.87
N GLY A 192 -10.03 -6.88 5.13
CA GLY A 192 -9.38 -7.58 6.23
C GLY A 192 -9.31 -9.09 5.98
N MET A 193 -9.59 -9.90 7.00
CA MET A 193 -9.60 -11.35 6.89
C MET A 193 -10.82 -11.83 6.11
N VAL A 194 -10.59 -12.76 5.20
CA VAL A 194 -11.59 -13.28 4.28
C VAL A 194 -11.42 -14.80 4.18
N VAL A 195 -12.54 -15.51 4.28
CA VAL A 195 -12.59 -16.97 4.16
C VAL A 195 -12.96 -17.33 2.73
N MET A 196 -12.12 -18.12 2.09
CA MET A 196 -12.38 -18.73 0.79
C MET A 196 -12.81 -20.18 0.99
N VAL A 197 -13.90 -20.59 0.33
CA VAL A 197 -14.34 -21.99 0.28
C VAL A 197 -14.63 -22.34 -1.18
N GLY A 198 -13.68 -23.01 -1.82
CA GLY A 198 -13.72 -23.28 -3.25
C GLY A 198 -13.64 -21.98 -4.05
N LEU A 199 -14.71 -21.63 -4.76
CA LEU A 199 -14.81 -20.38 -5.54
C LEU A 199 -15.54 -19.25 -4.80
N ASN A 200 -16.08 -19.53 -3.60
CA ASN A 200 -16.86 -18.57 -2.83
C ASN A 200 -15.98 -17.85 -1.81
N GLN A 201 -16.30 -16.58 -1.57
CA GLN A 201 -15.57 -15.71 -0.67
C GLN A 201 -16.53 -15.12 0.38
N TYR A 202 -16.13 -15.17 1.64
CA TYR A 202 -16.90 -14.72 2.79
C TYR A 202 -16.06 -13.73 3.61
N GLU A 203 -16.64 -12.62 4.04
CA GLU A 203 -15.91 -11.55 4.74
C GLU A 203 -15.58 -11.88 6.20
N GLY A 204 -15.98 -13.06 6.66
CA GLY A 204 -15.68 -13.56 8.00
C GLY A 204 -16.14 -14.99 8.18
N VAL A 205 -15.75 -15.59 9.31
CA VAL A 205 -16.07 -16.99 9.63
C VAL A 205 -17.58 -17.20 9.78
N ASP A 206 -18.30 -16.23 10.35
CA ASP A 206 -19.73 -16.37 10.63
C ASP A 206 -20.61 -16.34 9.36
N GLN A 207 -20.08 -15.80 8.25
CA GLN A 207 -20.79 -15.76 6.96
C GLN A 207 -20.68 -17.06 6.17
N VAL A 208 -19.82 -17.98 6.58
CA VAL A 208 -19.70 -19.30 5.94
C VAL A 208 -21.00 -20.08 6.19
N PRO A 209 -21.63 -20.73 5.19
CA PRO A 209 -22.87 -21.48 5.42
C PRO A 209 -22.65 -22.85 6.09
N ASP A 210 -21.41 -23.37 6.02
CA ASP A 210 -21.04 -24.70 6.49
C ASP A 210 -20.47 -24.64 7.90
N ASP A 211 -21.12 -25.33 8.84
CA ASP A 211 -20.74 -25.30 10.25
C ASP A 211 -19.49 -26.13 10.56
N ASP A 212 -19.19 -27.18 9.78
CA ASP A 212 -17.96 -27.96 9.92
C ASP A 212 -16.75 -27.09 9.53
N VAL A 213 -16.90 -26.30 8.46
CA VAL A 213 -15.89 -25.34 8.02
C VAL A 213 -15.67 -24.24 9.06
N LYS A 214 -16.73 -23.71 9.67
CA LYS A 214 -16.58 -22.75 10.79
C LYS A 214 -15.84 -23.37 11.96
N GLY A 215 -16.18 -24.62 12.30
CA GLY A 215 -15.59 -25.35 13.41
C GLY A 215 -14.08 -25.50 13.26
N VAL A 216 -13.62 -25.95 12.09
CA VAL A 216 -12.19 -26.14 11.84
C VAL A 216 -11.43 -24.80 11.80
N ILE A 217 -12.03 -23.74 11.26
CA ILE A 217 -11.41 -22.40 11.26
C ILE A 217 -11.26 -21.87 12.68
N ARG A 218 -12.30 -21.98 13.52
CA ARG A 218 -12.22 -21.57 14.94
C ARG A 218 -11.19 -22.39 15.71
N ALA A 219 -11.12 -23.71 15.44
CA ALA A 219 -10.11 -24.56 16.05
C ALA A 219 -8.67 -24.16 15.65
N ALA A 220 -8.47 -23.72 14.39
CA ALA A 220 -7.18 -23.21 13.94
C ALA A 220 -6.80 -21.89 14.65
N VAL A 221 -7.76 -20.97 14.81
CA VAL A 221 -7.56 -19.71 15.55
C VAL A 221 -7.20 -19.99 17.01
N SER A 222 -7.94 -20.86 17.70
CA SER A 222 -7.64 -21.19 19.09
C SER A 222 -6.27 -21.85 19.28
N GLU A 223 -5.84 -22.70 18.33
CA GLU A 223 -4.49 -23.26 18.38
C GLU A 223 -3.41 -22.20 18.18
N TRP A 224 -3.63 -21.26 17.26
CA TRP A 224 -2.74 -20.12 17.09
C TRP A 224 -2.67 -19.25 18.35
N GLU A 225 -3.80 -18.93 18.99
CA GLU A 225 -3.86 -18.18 20.25
C GLU A 225 -3.09 -18.87 21.39
N ASN A 226 -3.16 -20.20 21.45
CA ASN A 226 -2.38 -20.99 22.41
C ASN A 226 -0.87 -20.94 22.10
N SER A 227 -0.49 -20.90 20.82
CA SER A 227 0.92 -20.85 20.40
C SER A 227 1.61 -19.53 20.75
N ILE A 228 0.87 -18.42 20.80
CA ILE A 228 1.41 -17.09 21.16
C ILE A 228 1.38 -16.82 22.66
N SER A 229 0.62 -17.60 23.43
CA SER A 229 0.44 -17.41 24.88
C SER A 229 1.47 -18.17 25.73
N GLN A 230 2.36 -18.95 25.11
CA GLN A 230 3.47 -19.68 25.74
C GLN A 230 4.80 -18.96 25.50
#